data_AF-A0A7K0CN62-F1
#
_entry.id   AF-A0A7K0CN62-F1
#
_cell.length_a   1.000
_cell.length_b   1.000
_cell.length_c   1.000
_cell.angle_alpha   90.00
_cell.angle_beta   90.00
_cell.angle_gamma   90.00
#
_symmetry.space_group_name_H-M   'P 1'
#
loop_
_entity.id
_entity.type
_entity.pdbx_description
1 polymer ?
#
loop_
_entity_poly.entity_id
_entity_poly.type
_entity_poly.pdbx_seq_one_letter_code
_entity_poly.pdbx_strand_id
1 'polypeptide(L)' 'MGTLRVRTDAAMETALDALVREHGTRTAAVRYALLTAHRDQQYARARADAERLAADPAERAVALEIQRFMGVGR' A
#
# COMPACT_ATOMS: atom_id res chain seq x y z
N MET A 1 -16.87 16.07 -9.54
CA MET A 1 -16.38 14.67 -9.60
C MET A 1 -15.95 14.37 -11.03
N GLY A 2 -14.74 13.84 -11.24
CA GLY A 2 -14.27 13.46 -12.57
C GLY A 2 -14.77 12.06 -12.96
N THR A 3 -14.79 11.77 -14.27
CA THR A 3 -15.08 10.43 -14.81
C THR A 3 -13.81 9.86 -15.45
N LEU A 4 -13.59 8.55 -15.26
CA LEU A 4 -12.48 7.81 -15.86
C LEU A 4 -13.06 6.79 -16.84
N ARG A 5 -12.61 6.80 -18.11
CA ARG A 5 -12.92 5.76 -19.09
C ARG A 5 -11.73 4.82 -19.17
N VAL A 6 -11.94 3.56 -18.80
CA VAL A 6 -10.91 2.51 -18.82
C VAL A 6 -11.35 1.43 -19.80
N ARG A 7 -10.42 0.94 -20.61
CA ARG A 7 -10.63 -0.28 -21.39
C ARG A 7 -10.35 -1.47 -20.48
N THR A 8 -11.26 -2.42 -20.48
CA THR A 8 -11.19 -3.62 -19.66
C THR A 8 -11.05 -4.85 -20.55
N ASP A 9 -10.37 -5.86 -20.02
CA ASP A 9 -10.35 -7.20 -20.58
C ASP A 9 -11.30 -8.14 -19.81
N ALA A 10 -11.42 -9.38 -20.26
CA ALA A 10 -12.33 -10.36 -19.65
C ALA A 10 -11.97 -10.68 -18.18
N ALA A 11 -10.69 -10.64 -17.82
CA ALA A 11 -10.26 -10.88 -16.44
C ALA A 11 -10.64 -9.71 -15.54
N MET A 12 -10.45 -8.47 -16.01
CA MET A 12 -10.89 -7.26 -15.32
C MET A 12 -12.40 -7.23 -15.11
N GLU A 13 -13.20 -7.59 -16.13
CA GLU A 13 -14.67 -7.66 -15.97
C GLU A 13 -15.08 -8.70 -14.92
N THR A 14 -14.43 -9.88 -14.92
CA THR A 14 -14.68 -10.91 -13.91
C THR A 14 -14.35 -10.42 -12.49
N ALA A 15 -13.22 -9.73 -12.33
CA ALA A 15 -12.81 -9.16 -11.04
C ALA A 15 -13.76 -8.03 -10.60
N LEU A 16 -14.18 -7.17 -11.53
CA LEU A 16 -15.16 -6.12 -11.27
C LEU A 16 -16.48 -6.71 -10.82
N ASP A 17 -16.99 -7.76 -11.47
CA ASP A 17 -18.23 -8.43 -11.08
C ASP A 17 -18.14 -9.07 -9.69
N ALA A 18 -16.98 -9.60 -9.30
CA ALA A 18 -16.75 -10.07 -7.94
C ALA A 18 -16.82 -8.93 -6.93
N LEU A 19 -16.08 -7.84 -7.18
CA LEU A 19 -16.05 -6.67 -6.29
C LEU A 19 -17.39 -5.92 -6.24
N VAL A 20 -18.16 -5.92 -7.33
CA VAL A 20 -19.50 -5.34 -7.36
C VAL A 20 -20.47 -6.15 -6.52
N ARG A 21 -20.36 -7.50 -6.52
CA ARG A 21 -21.18 -8.33 -5.63
C ARG A 21 -20.93 -8.03 -4.15
N GLU A 22 -19.71 -7.62 -3.80
CA GLU A 22 -19.34 -7.27 -2.43
C GLU A 22 -19.67 -5.81 -2.06
N HIS A 23 -19.43 -4.86 -2.98
CA HIS A 23 -19.49 -3.42 -2.70
C HIS A 23 -20.68 -2.70 -3.39
N GLY A 24 -21.55 -3.44 -4.06
CA GLY A 24 -22.82 -3.00 -4.62
C GLY A 24 -22.73 -2.31 -6.00
N THR A 25 -21.84 -1.34 -6.18
CA THR A 25 -21.75 -0.57 -7.45
C THR A 25 -20.37 -0.64 -8.08
N ARG A 26 -20.29 -0.52 -9.42
CA ARG A 26 -19.00 -0.44 -10.14
C ARG A 26 -18.12 0.69 -9.61
N THR A 27 -18.70 1.85 -9.31
CA THR A 27 -17.97 2.98 -8.71
C THR A 27 -17.39 2.63 -7.34
N ALA A 28 -18.17 1.96 -6.48
CA ALA A 28 -17.70 1.53 -5.16
C ALA A 28 -16.61 0.45 -5.27
N ALA A 29 -16.79 -0.53 -6.15
CA ALA A 29 -15.81 -1.57 -6.45
C ALA A 29 -14.48 -0.98 -6.96
N VAL A 30 -14.54 -0.08 -7.94
CA VAL A 30 -13.35 0.60 -8.49
C VAL A 30 -12.69 1.48 -7.42
N ARG A 31 -13.47 2.21 -6.63
CA ARG A 31 -12.93 3.01 -5.51
C ARG A 31 -12.18 2.12 -4.52
N TYR A 32 -12.80 1.03 -4.10
CA TYR A 32 -12.20 0.07 -3.17
C TYR A 32 -10.88 -0.47 -3.75
N ALA A 33 -10.90 -1.02 -4.95
CA ALA A 33 -9.72 -1.60 -5.59
C ALA A 33 -8.57 -0.59 -5.71
N LEU A 34 -8.86 0.65 -6.13
CA LEU A 34 -7.85 1.70 -6.31
C LEU A 34 -7.20 2.10 -4.98
N LEU A 35 -8.01 2.30 -3.94
CA LEU A 35 -7.49 2.71 -2.63
C LEU A 35 -6.72 1.58 -1.95
N THR A 36 -7.18 0.34 -2.09
CA THR A 36 -6.48 -0.85 -1.57
C THR A 36 -5.13 -1.02 -2.28
N ALA A 37 -5.10 -0.97 -3.61
CA ALA A 37 -3.84 -1.06 -4.36
C ALA A 37 -2.86 0.07 -3.99
N HIS A 38 -3.35 1.30 -3.82
CA HIS A 38 -2.51 2.41 -3.39
C HIS A 38 -1.94 2.17 -1.99
N ARG A 39 -2.77 1.74 -1.05
CA ARG A 39 -2.36 1.40 0.31
C ARG A 39 -1.28 0.31 0.31
N ASP A 40 -1.45 -0.75 -0.48
CA ASP A 40 -0.49 -1.86 -0.53
C ASP A 40 0.86 -1.43 -1.10
N GLN A 41 0.87 -0.55 -2.11
CA GLN A 41 2.11 0.04 -2.62
C GLN A 41 2.84 0.86 -1.55
N GLN A 42 2.11 1.62 -0.74
CA GLN A 42 2.70 2.41 0.34
C GLN A 42 3.30 1.49 1.41
N TYR A 43 2.63 0.41 1.78
CA TYR A 43 3.18 -0.58 2.70
C TYR A 43 4.39 -1.31 2.13
N ALA A 44 4.36 -1.69 0.86
CA ALA A 44 5.50 -2.33 0.20
C ALA A 44 6.74 -1.42 0.19
N ARG A 45 6.55 -0.12 -0.07
CA ARG A 45 7.63 0.88 0.01
C ARG A 45 8.16 1.01 1.43
N ALA A 46 7.30 1.20 2.42
CA ALA A 46 7.71 1.32 3.81
C ALA A 46 8.47 0.08 4.31
N ARG A 47 8.05 -1.12 3.87
CA ARG A 47 8.75 -2.37 4.16
C ARG A 47 10.12 -2.44 3.49
N ALA A 48 10.20 -2.12 2.20
CA ALA A 48 11.48 -2.09 1.49
C ALA A 48 12.44 -1.07 2.13
N ASP A 49 11.93 0.07 2.57
CA ASP A 49 12.71 1.07 3.29
C ASP A 49 13.22 0.50 4.62
N ALA A 50 12.37 -0.14 5.42
CA ALA A 50 12.77 -0.78 6.67
C ALA A 50 13.80 -1.91 6.46
N GLU A 51 13.65 -2.71 5.41
CA GLU A 51 14.62 -3.75 5.04
C GLU A 51 15.97 -3.15 4.63
N ARG A 52 16.00 -2.01 3.94
CA ARG A 52 17.25 -1.27 3.65
C ARG A 52 17.91 -0.74 4.93
N LEU A 53 17.15 -0.08 5.80
CA LEU A 53 17.63 0.39 7.11
C LEU A 53 18.21 -0.75 7.96
N ALA A 54 17.60 -1.94 7.90
CA ALA A 54 18.08 -3.12 8.61
C ALA A 54 19.31 -3.77 7.96
N ALA A 55 19.47 -3.65 6.64
CA ALA A 55 20.60 -4.21 5.90
C ALA A 55 21.89 -3.40 6.09
N ASP A 56 21.80 -2.08 6.32
CA ASP A 56 22.95 -1.20 6.51
C ASP A 56 23.42 -1.18 7.99
N PRO A 57 24.64 -1.66 8.31
CA PRO A 57 25.20 -1.60 9.67
C PRO A 57 25.39 -0.17 10.20
N ALA A 58 25.66 0.81 9.32
CA ALA A 58 25.83 2.21 9.71
C ALA A 58 24.49 2.85 10.07
N GLU A 59 23.43 2.58 9.32
CA GLU A 59 22.09 3.09 9.64
C GLU A 59 21.49 2.43 10.89
N ARG A 60 21.78 1.14 11.15
CA ARG A 60 21.41 0.49 12.43
C ARG A 60 22.04 1.19 13.63
N ALA A 61 23.28 1.64 13.53
CA ALA A 61 23.94 2.37 14.59
C ALA A 61 23.25 3.72 14.85
N VAL A 62 22.93 4.45 13.78
CA VAL A 62 22.21 5.74 13.84
C VAL A 62 20.79 5.58 14.41
N ALA A 63 20.05 4.56 13.98
CA ALA A 63 18.70 4.30 14.49
C ALA A 63 18.71 3.94 15.99
N LEU A 64 19.71 3.18 16.45
CA LEU A 64 19.90 2.86 17.87
C LEU A 64 20.23 4.11 18.70
N GLU A 65 21.03 5.02 18.14
CA GLU A 65 21.41 6.27 18.77
C GLU A 65 20.22 7.24 18.89
N ILE A 66 19.38 7.32 17.85
CA ILE A 66 18.12 8.06 17.87
C ILE A 66 17.12 7.47 18.89
N GLN A 67 16.99 6.14 18.95
CA GLN A 67 16.10 5.47 19.91
C GLN A 67 16.55 5.66 21.37
N ARG A 68 17.86 5.73 21.63
CA ARG A 68 18.44 6.07 22.94
C ARG A 68 18.19 7.53 23.30
N PHE A 69 18.36 8.44 22.34
CA PHE A 69 18.08 9.87 22.54
C PHE A 69 16.60 10.13 22.86
N MET A 70 15.68 9.43 22.19
CA MET A 70 14.24 9.54 22.45
C MET A 70 13.75 8.75 23.68
N GLY A 71 14.64 8.04 24.39
CA GLY A 71 14.32 7.30 25.61
C GLY A 71 13.44 6.05 25.41
N VAL A 72 13.33 5.54 24.18
CA VAL A 72 12.46 4.42 23.81
C VAL A 72 13.22 3.09 23.64
N GLY A 73 14.54 3.15 23.47
CA GLY A 73 15.41 1.96 23.46
C GLY A 73 15.98 1.70 24.85
N ARG A 74 15.65 0.56 25.46
CA ARG A 74 16.31 0.08 26.69
C ARG A 74 17.45 -0.88 26.34
#